data_AF-A0A502G4V3-F1
#
_entry.id   AF-A0A502G4V3-F1
#
_cell.length_a   1.000
_cell.length_b   1.000
_cell.length_c   1.000
_cell.angle_alpha   90.00
_cell.angle_beta   90.00
_cell.angle_gamma   90.00
#
_symmetry.space_group_name_H-M   'P 1'
#
loop_
_entity.id
_entity.type
_entity.pdbx_description
1 polymer ?
#
loop_
_entity_poly.entity_id
_entity_poly.type
_entity_poly.pdbx_seq_one_letter_code
_entity_poly.pdbx_strand_id
1 'polypeptide(L)'
;MTLNNTERLRAKDRSFMEKVVFVSFLIGIALFAAGCLWPHFAGIWFDTEMQNPAMHQYTLAFSLILQLPAWVFSALGSGAMIASLTTVAMVLLHKFMGWVDTRIKAQFWYQSVENKLQKTENSANGERHL
;
A
#
# COMPACT_ATOMS: atom_id res chain seq x y z
N MET A 1 -7.47 35.11 0.58
CA MET A 1 -6.05 34.64 0.52
C MET A 1 -5.76 33.40 1.38
N THR A 2 -6.73 32.85 2.12
CA THR A 2 -6.55 31.74 3.08
C THR A 2 -6.69 30.33 2.49
N LEU A 3 -7.40 30.17 1.37
CA LEU A 3 -7.61 28.87 0.68
C LEU A 3 -6.32 28.21 0.17
N ASN A 4 -5.31 29.01 -0.23
CA ASN A 4 -4.05 28.49 -0.75
C ASN A 4 -3.18 27.81 0.33
N ASN A 5 -3.34 28.19 1.59
CA ASN A 5 -2.53 27.64 2.68
C ASN A 5 -3.02 26.26 3.11
N THR A 6 -4.33 26.03 3.11
CA THR A 6 -4.94 24.74 3.43
C THR A 6 -4.62 23.68 2.38
N GLU A 7 -4.62 24.03 1.09
CA GLU A 7 -4.22 23.09 0.04
C GLU A 7 -2.72 22.75 0.07
N ARG A 8 -1.86 23.73 0.37
CA ARG A 8 -0.43 23.49 0.57
C ARG A 8 -0.15 22.60 1.77
N LEU A 9 -0.85 22.82 2.89
CA LEU A 9 -0.74 21.97 4.07
C LEU A 9 -1.20 20.54 3.77
N ARG A 10 -2.35 20.38 3.10
CA ARG A 10 -2.89 19.07 2.74
C ARG A 10 -1.99 18.31 1.75
N ALA A 11 -1.36 19.00 0.79
CA ALA A 11 -0.38 18.40 -0.12
C ALA A 11 0.93 18.00 0.60
N LYS A 12 1.39 18.82 1.56
CA LYS A 12 2.58 18.55 2.36
C LYS A 12 2.36 17.35 3.31
N ASP A 13 1.18 17.24 3.92
CA ASP A 13 0.82 16.10 4.78
C ASP A 13 0.70 14.81 3.98
N ARG A 14 0.17 14.87 2.75
CA ARG A 14 0.09 13.71 1.85
C ARG A 14 1.49 13.18 1.48
N SER A 15 2.42 14.10 1.17
CA SER A 15 3.82 13.77 0.91
C SER A 15 4.53 13.17 2.13
N PHE A 16 4.22 13.66 3.33
CA PHE A 16 4.77 13.12 4.57
C PHE A 16 4.26 11.70 4.85
N MET A 17 2.95 11.49 4.76
CA MET A 17 2.33 10.17 4.92
C MET A 17 2.89 9.15 3.92
N GLU A 18 3.08 9.54 2.67
CA GLU A 18 3.64 8.66 1.63
C GLU A 18 5.09 8.24 1.96
N LYS A 19 5.92 9.17 2.45
CA LYS A 19 7.27 8.85 2.92
C LYS A 19 7.27 7.94 4.14
N VAL A 20 6.39 8.19 5.10
CA VAL A 20 6.27 7.36 6.31
C VAL A 20 5.85 5.93 5.95
N VAL A 21 4.90 5.76 5.03
CA VAL A 21 4.47 4.45 4.53
C VAL A 21 5.60 3.75 3.77
N PHE A 22 6.39 4.49 2.99
CA PHE A 22 7.52 3.90 2.27
C PHE A 22 8.64 3.46 3.22
N VAL A 23 8.97 4.27 4.23
CA VAL A 23 9.97 3.93 5.25
C VAL A 23 9.50 2.75 6.10
N SER A 24 8.23 2.72 6.52
CA SER A 24 7.70 1.59 7.28
C SER A 24 7.68 0.30 6.46
N PHE A 25 7.43 0.39 5.14
CA PHE A 25 7.54 -0.73 4.23
C PHE A 25 8.97 -1.27 4.12
N LEU A 26 9.96 -0.38 3.95
CA LEU A 26 11.37 -0.77 3.94
C LEU A 26 11.81 -1.43 5.26
N ILE A 27 11.38 -0.88 6.39
CA ILE A 27 11.63 -1.48 7.71
C ILE A 27 10.97 -2.86 7.81
N GLY A 28 9.73 -3.00 7.33
CA GLY A 28 9.03 -4.28 7.28
C GLY A 28 9.77 -5.33 6.45
N ILE A 29 10.29 -4.97 5.28
CA ILE A 29 11.12 -5.85 4.44
C ILE A 29 12.41 -6.24 5.16
N ALA A 30 13.10 -5.28 5.79
CA ALA A 30 14.34 -5.54 6.51
C ALA A 30 14.11 -6.51 7.69
N LEU A 31 13.03 -6.32 8.44
CA LEU A 31 12.63 -7.21 9.54
C LEU A 31 12.22 -8.60 9.03
N PHE A 32 11.53 -8.68 7.90
CA PHE A 32 11.17 -9.95 7.28
C PHE A 32 12.41 -10.71 6.80
N ALA A 33 13.34 -10.03 6.13
CA ALA A 33 14.62 -10.60 5.70
C ALA A 33 15.45 -11.09 6.90
N ALA A 34 15.52 -10.28 7.97
CA ALA A 34 16.16 -10.69 9.22
C ALA A 34 15.49 -11.92 9.83
N GLY A 35 14.15 -11.99 9.82
CA GLY A 35 13.39 -13.17 10.24
C GLY A 35 13.67 -14.42 9.41
N CYS A 36 13.91 -14.29 8.10
CA CYS A 36 14.31 -15.42 7.24
C CYS A 36 15.76 -15.84 7.43
N LEU A 37 16.66 -14.91 7.75
CA LEU A 37 18.09 -15.19 8.03
C LEU A 37 18.30 -15.78 9.43
N TRP A 38 17.43 -15.42 10.38
CA TRP A 38 17.53 -15.84 11.79
C TRP A 38 17.63 -17.37 12.00
N PRO A 39 16.78 -18.22 11.36
CA PRO A 39 16.89 -19.68 11.48
C PRO A 39 18.27 -20.24 11.14
N HIS A 40 18.97 -19.62 10.17
CA HIS A 40 20.29 -20.06 9.75
C HIS A 40 21.34 -19.80 10.84
N PHE A 41 21.36 -18.58 11.39
CA PHE A 41 22.27 -18.24 12.49
C PHE A 41 21.91 -18.98 13.78
N ALA A 42 20.61 -19.14 14.05
CA ALA A 42 20.11 -19.89 15.18
C ALA A 42 20.52 -21.36 15.14
N GLY A 43 20.47 -22.00 13.96
CA GLY A 43 20.93 -23.37 13.78
C GLY A 43 22.42 -23.54 14.08
N ILE A 44 23.27 -22.66 13.54
CA ILE A 44 24.72 -22.70 13.78
C ILE A 44 25.03 -22.52 15.28
N TRP A 45 24.34 -21.58 15.93
CA TRP A 45 24.53 -21.35 17.36
C TRP A 45 24.04 -22.54 18.19
N PHE A 46 22.89 -23.10 17.84
CA PHE A 46 22.35 -24.29 18.48
C PHE A 46 23.31 -25.47 18.38
N ASP A 47 23.83 -25.75 17.19
CA ASP A 47 24.77 -26.85 16.97
C ASP A 47 26.08 -26.65 17.72
N THR A 48 26.54 -25.41 17.86
CA THR A 48 27.74 -25.08 18.64
C THR A 48 27.52 -25.31 20.13
N GLU A 49 26.37 -24.89 20.66
CA GLU A 49 26.05 -25.02 22.08
C GLU A 49 25.75 -26.48 22.47
N MET A 50 25.16 -27.28 21.57
CA MET A 50 24.92 -28.71 21.79
C MET A 50 26.17 -29.57 21.76
N GLN A 51 27.34 -29.05 21.40
CA GLN A 51 28.60 -29.74 21.65
C GLN A 51 28.91 -29.85 23.15
N ASN A 52 28.26 -29.03 24.00
CA ASN A 52 28.37 -29.13 25.44
C ASN A 52 27.46 -30.26 25.98
N PRO A 53 28.00 -31.32 26.59
CA PRO A 53 27.19 -32.43 27.11
C PRO A 53 26.21 -32.00 28.22
N ALA A 54 26.46 -30.89 28.92
CA ALA A 54 25.55 -30.35 29.93
C ALA A 54 24.24 -29.79 29.32
N MET A 55 24.27 -29.36 28.05
CA MET A 55 23.13 -28.71 27.39
C MET A 55 22.12 -29.69 26.81
N HIS A 56 22.47 -30.98 26.69
CA HIS A 56 21.59 -32.02 26.14
C HIS A 56 20.28 -32.19 26.92
N GLN A 57 20.29 -31.90 28.23
CA GLN A 57 19.09 -31.95 29.07
C GLN A 57 18.13 -30.78 28.79
N TYR A 58 18.62 -29.68 28.22
CA TYR A 58 17.86 -28.43 27.97
C TYR A 58 17.57 -28.18 26.49
N THR A 59 17.87 -29.16 25.63
CA THR A 59 17.77 -29.07 24.16
C THR A 59 16.47 -28.44 23.66
N LEU A 60 15.33 -28.89 24.19
CA LEU A 60 14.00 -28.40 23.79
C LEU A 60 13.72 -26.97 24.27
N ALA A 61 14.07 -26.64 25.51
CA ALA A 61 13.84 -25.30 26.05
C ALA A 61 14.73 -24.27 25.34
N PHE A 62 15.97 -24.66 25.06
CA PHE A 62 16.92 -23.81 24.36
C PHE A 62 16.53 -23.57 22.90
N SER A 63 16.09 -24.60 22.17
CA SER A 63 15.61 -24.42 20.79
C SER A 63 14.38 -23.51 20.72
N LEU A 64 13.46 -23.64 21.67
CA LEU A 64 12.26 -22.80 21.75
C LEU A 64 12.63 -21.33 21.99
N ILE A 65 13.57 -21.07 22.91
CA ILE A 65 14.05 -19.72 23.20
C ILE A 65 14.74 -19.11 21.97
N LEU A 66 15.53 -19.90 21.24
CA LEU A 66 16.17 -19.45 20.01
C LEU A 66 15.19 -19.14 18.88
N GLN A 67 14.00 -19.73 18.89
CA GLN A 67 12.97 -19.48 17.86
C GLN A 67 12.09 -18.26 18.17
N LEU A 68 11.98 -17.83 19.43
CA LEU A 68 11.16 -16.68 19.83
C LEU A 68 11.48 -15.40 19.03
N PRO A 69 12.74 -14.99 18.83
CA PRO A 69 13.05 -13.83 18.01
C PRO A 69 12.60 -14.00 16.56
N ALA A 70 12.80 -15.18 15.97
CA ALA A 70 12.34 -15.50 14.62
C ALA A 70 10.81 -15.31 14.49
N TRP A 71 10.06 -15.73 15.49
CA TRP A 71 8.60 -15.62 15.50
C TRP A 71 8.16 -14.16 15.64
N VAL A 72 8.82 -13.40 16.51
CA VAL A 72 8.57 -11.95 16.67
C VAL A 72 8.87 -11.20 15.37
N PHE A 73 10.02 -11.45 14.74
CA PHE A 73 10.38 -10.83 13.47
C PHE A 73 9.45 -11.26 12.32
N SER A 74 9.05 -12.52 12.28
CA SER A 74 8.11 -13.03 11.28
C SER A 74 6.71 -12.43 11.44
N ALA A 75 6.19 -12.33 12.68
CA ALA A 75 4.90 -11.70 12.98
C ALA A 75 4.91 -10.20 12.66
N LEU A 76 5.98 -9.49 13.02
CA LEU A 76 6.15 -8.07 12.69
C LEU A 76 6.29 -7.84 11.17
N GLY A 77 7.10 -8.66 10.50
CA GLY A 77 7.31 -8.58 9.06
C GLY A 77 6.03 -8.87 8.27
N SER A 78 5.30 -9.93 8.62
CA SER A 78 4.01 -10.26 8.00
C SER A 78 2.95 -9.21 8.26
N GLY A 79 2.85 -8.67 9.49
CA GLY A 79 1.96 -7.57 9.82
C GLY A 79 2.26 -6.29 9.01
N ALA A 80 3.54 -5.93 8.89
CA ALA A 80 3.97 -4.80 8.07
C ALA A 80 3.68 -5.02 6.57
N MET A 81 3.86 -6.25 6.06
CA MET A 81 3.54 -6.60 4.68
C MET A 81 2.03 -6.45 4.40
N ILE A 82 1.17 -6.96 5.27
CA ILE A 82 -0.29 -6.85 5.12
C ILE A 82 -0.74 -5.38 5.15
N ALA A 83 -0.19 -4.58 6.07
CA ALA A 83 -0.45 -3.15 6.13
C ALA A 83 -0.04 -2.44 4.82
N SER A 84 1.12 -2.77 4.26
CA SER A 84 1.55 -2.18 2.99
C SER A 84 0.67 -2.60 1.80
N LEU A 85 0.29 -3.87 1.71
CA LEU A 85 -0.60 -4.40 0.67
C LEU A 85 -1.96 -3.72 0.70
N THR A 86 -2.54 -3.54 1.88
CA THR A 86 -3.82 -2.83 2.03
C THR A 86 -3.71 -1.35 1.63
N THR A 87 -2.57 -0.70 1.91
CA THR A 87 -2.35 0.69 1.48
C THR A 87 -2.26 0.80 -0.04
N VAL A 88 -1.51 -0.10 -0.69
CA VAL A 88 -1.40 -0.17 -2.16
C VAL A 88 -2.75 -0.48 -2.80
N ALA A 89 -3.52 -1.42 -2.23
CA ALA A 89 -4.86 -1.75 -2.69
C ALA A 89 -5.81 -0.54 -2.61
N MET A 90 -5.78 0.22 -1.51
CA MET A 90 -6.56 1.46 -1.37
C MET A 90 -6.19 2.51 -2.42
N VAL A 91 -4.89 2.70 -2.69
CA VAL A 91 -4.42 3.66 -3.71
C VAL A 91 -4.88 3.27 -5.11
N LEU A 92 -4.81 1.97 -5.44
CA LEU A 92 -5.30 1.44 -6.72
C LEU A 92 -6.81 1.61 -6.87
N LEU A 93 -7.58 1.30 -5.83
CA LEU A 93 -9.03 1.49 -5.82
C LEU A 93 -9.41 2.96 -6.00
N HIS A 94 -8.71 3.86 -5.32
CA HIS A 94 -8.96 5.30 -5.43
C HIS A 94 -8.60 5.85 -6.82
N LYS A 95 -7.48 5.40 -7.41
CA LYS A 95 -7.14 5.72 -8.80
C LYS A 95 -8.18 5.19 -9.79
N PHE A 96 -8.65 3.96 -9.57
CA PHE A 96 -9.66 3.34 -10.43
C PHE A 96 -10.98 4.10 -10.35
N MET A 97 -11.48 4.43 -9.15
CA MET A 97 -12.70 5.23 -8.99
C MET A 97 -12.57 6.61 -9.63
N GLY A 98 -11.44 7.29 -9.45
CA GLY A 98 -11.20 8.59 -10.10
C GLY A 98 -11.21 8.49 -11.63
N TRP A 99 -10.60 7.45 -12.19
CA TRP A 99 -10.61 7.20 -13.63
C TRP A 99 -12.02 6.94 -14.17
N VAL A 100 -12.82 6.14 -13.45
CA VAL A 100 -14.22 5.87 -13.80
C VAL A 100 -15.06 7.16 -13.76
N ASP A 101 -14.94 7.97 -12.72
CA ASP A 101 -15.67 9.25 -12.60
C ASP A 101 -15.32 10.20 -13.77
N THR A 102 -14.03 10.23 -14.16
CA THR A 102 -13.57 11.05 -15.29
C THR A 102 -14.20 10.59 -16.61
N ARG A 103 -14.27 9.27 -16.83
CA ARG A 103 -14.91 8.67 -18.01
C ARG A 103 -16.41 8.98 -18.07
N ILE A 104 -17.10 8.85 -16.94
CA ILE A 104 -18.54 9.14 -16.84
C ILE A 104 -18.81 10.61 -17.15
N LYS A 105 -18.05 11.54 -16.56
CA LYS A 105 -18.17 12.98 -16.86
C LYS A 105 -17.91 13.29 -18.33
N ALA A 106 -16.91 12.66 -18.94
CA ALA A 106 -16.63 12.85 -20.36
C ALA A 106 -17.81 12.40 -21.25
N GLN A 107 -18.41 11.25 -20.95
CA GLN A 107 -19.58 10.76 -21.69
C GLN A 107 -20.78 11.71 -21.62
N PHE A 108 -21.11 12.20 -20.42
CA PHE A 108 -22.19 13.18 -20.24
C PHE A 108 -21.91 14.49 -20.97
N TRP A 109 -20.64 14.94 -21.00
CA TRP A 109 -20.26 16.14 -21.73
C TRP A 109 -20.46 15.96 -23.24
N TYR A 110 -20.00 14.84 -23.81
CA TYR A 110 -20.21 14.54 -25.23
C TYR A 110 -21.70 14.50 -25.61
N GLN A 111 -22.53 13.81 -24.82
CA GLN A 111 -23.98 13.79 -25.06
C GLN A 111 -24.62 15.17 -24.94
N SER A 112 -24.15 16.02 -24.02
CA SER A 112 -24.66 17.39 -23.88
C SER A 112 -24.33 18.25 -25.09
N VAL A 113 -23.12 18.13 -25.63
CA VAL A 113 -22.67 18.85 -26.82
C VAL A 113 -23.45 18.38 -28.06
N GLU A 114 -23.63 17.08 -28.22
CA GLU A 114 -24.37 16.50 -29.34
C GLU A 114 -25.85 16.93 -29.34
N ASN A 115 -26.51 16.91 -28.17
CA ASN A 115 -27.87 17.42 -28.03
C ASN A 115 -27.99 18.92 -28.34
N LYS A 116 -26.98 19.72 -27.98
CA LYS A 116 -26.97 21.15 -28.33
C LYS A 116 -26.83 21.36 -29.84
N LEU A 117 -25.96 20.59 -30.50
CA LEU A 117 -25.74 20.65 -31.94
C LEU A 117 -27.01 20.27 -32.72
N GLN A 118 -27.68 19.18 -32.35
CA GLN A 118 -28.94 18.78 -32.97
C GLN A 118 -30.04 19.84 -32.77
N LYS A 119 -30.10 20.46 -31.58
CA LYS A 119 -31.06 21.53 -31.31
C LYS A 119 -30.82 22.76 -32.19
N THR A 120 -29.56 23.18 -32.38
CA THR A 120 -29.22 24.29 -33.27
C THR A 120 -29.48 23.97 -34.73
N GLU A 121 -29.23 22.73 -35.16
CA GLU A 121 -29.48 22.29 -36.53
C GLU A 121 -30.99 22.25 -36.84
N ASN A 122 -31.79 21.70 -35.93
CA ASN A 122 -33.26 21.70 -36.08
C ASN A 122 -33.85 23.11 -36.04
N SER A 123 -33.30 24.02 -35.24
CA SER A 123 -33.75 25.43 -35.21
C SER A 123 -33.39 26.17 -36.50
N ALA A 124 -32.20 25.94 -37.04
CA ALA A 124 -31.76 26.56 -38.30
C ALA A 124 -32.48 26.00 -39.54
N ASN A 125 -32.94 24.74 -39.48
CA ASN A 125 -33.71 24.14 -40.57
C ASN A 125 -35.19 24.55 -40.52
N GLY A 126 -35.76 24.76 -39.32
CA GLY A 126 -37.11 25.29 -39.14
C GLY A 126 -37.30 26.72 -39.69
N GLU A 127 -36.27 27.56 -39.63
CA GLU A 127 -36.30 28.92 -40.19
C GLU A 127 -36.18 28.98 -41.73
N ARG A 128 -35.75 27.88 -42.40
CA ARG A 128 -35.65 27.83 -43.87
C ARG A 128 -36.92 27.36 -44.57
N HIS A 129 -37.91 26.90 -43.81
CA HIS A 129 -39.20 26.41 -44.31
C HIS A 129 -40.37 27.37 -44.06
N LEU A 130 -40.08 28.59 -43.57
CA LEU A 130 -40.98 29.74 -43.55
C LEU A 130 -40.55 30.75 -44.62
#